data_AF-A0A8T7HK77-F1
#
_entry.id   AF-A0A8T7HK77-F1
#
_cell.length_a   1.000
_cell.length_b   1.000
_cell.length_c   1.000
_cell.angle_alpha   90.00
_cell.angle_beta   90.00
_cell.angle_gamma   90.00
#
_symmetry.space_group_name_H-M   'P 1'
#
loop_
_entity.id
_entity.type
_entity.pdbx_description
1 polymer ?
#
loop_
_entity_poly.entity_id
_entity_poly.type
_entity_poly.pdbx_seq_one_letter_code
_entity_poly.pdbx_strand_id
1 'polypeptide(L)'
;MKKFTFIVGLFFLVFGFIAFQNAIDNIIALERYAREAQAGVLPEGGIVLSEQQTVEELRRGGAILQVTRAFLVFGFVTFIYSIVDEMKKIKTKLLR
;
A
#
# COMPACT_ATOMS: atom_id res chain seq x y z
N MET A 1 -15.23 15.87 14.70
CA MET A 1 -15.29 14.74 13.74
C MET A 1 -14.95 15.10 12.29
N LYS A 2 -15.26 16.30 11.76
CA LYS A 2 -15.09 16.66 10.31
C LYS A 2 -13.64 16.84 9.82
N LYS A 3 -12.82 17.63 10.54
CA LYS A 3 -11.38 17.73 10.27
C LYS A 3 -10.70 16.37 10.50
N PHE A 4 -11.20 15.61 11.46
CA PHE A 4 -10.71 14.29 11.79
C PHE A 4 -10.93 13.30 10.63
N THR A 5 -12.12 13.21 10.02
CA THR A 5 -12.35 12.31 8.87
C THR A 5 -11.54 12.68 7.63
N PHE A 6 -11.32 13.97 7.37
CA PHE A 6 -10.43 14.42 6.29
C PHE A 6 -8.97 14.03 6.56
N ILE A 7 -8.47 14.32 7.76
CA ILE A 7 -7.10 13.96 8.19
C ILE A 7 -6.92 12.44 8.20
N VAL A 8 -7.91 11.68 8.65
CA VAL A 8 -7.89 10.22 8.65
C VAL A 8 -7.85 9.69 7.21
N GLY A 9 -8.71 10.19 6.31
CA GLY A 9 -8.69 9.79 4.90
C GLY A 9 -7.33 10.09 4.24
N LEU A 10 -6.79 11.30 4.47
CA LEU A 10 -5.49 11.71 3.97
C LEU A 10 -4.35 10.86 4.55
N PHE A 11 -4.39 10.56 5.84
CA PHE A 11 -3.42 9.70 6.51
C PHE A 11 -3.42 8.29 5.89
N PHE A 12 -4.59 7.66 5.75
CA PHE A 12 -4.69 6.34 5.14
C PHE A 12 -4.22 6.34 3.67
N LEU A 13 -4.44 7.43 2.93
CA LEU A 13 -3.93 7.57 1.56
C LEU A 13 -2.40 7.67 1.53
N VAL A 14 -1.80 8.55 2.33
CA VAL A 14 -0.34 8.76 2.34
C VAL A 14 0.38 7.52 2.87
N PHE A 15 -0.02 7.01 4.02
CA PHE A 15 0.62 5.83 4.62
C PHE A 15 0.32 4.56 3.83
N GLY A 16 -0.89 4.40 3.30
CA GLY A 16 -1.22 3.31 2.40
C GLY A 16 -0.36 3.32 1.14
N PHE A 17 -0.06 4.51 0.60
CA PHE A 17 0.76 4.65 -0.59
C PHE A 17 2.23 4.31 -0.32
N ILE A 18 2.80 4.82 0.77
CA ILE A 18 4.18 4.49 1.18
C ILE A 18 4.31 2.99 1.45
N ALA A 19 3.38 2.40 2.20
CA ALA A 19 3.39 0.97 2.49
C ALA A 19 3.24 0.12 1.22
N PHE A 20 2.42 0.56 0.27
CA PHE A 20 2.27 -0.09 -1.02
C PHE A 20 3.57 -0.03 -1.85
N GLN A 21 4.23 1.13 -1.91
CA GLN A 21 5.53 1.27 -2.59
C GLN A 21 6.59 0.36 -1.96
N ASN A 22 6.74 0.39 -0.64
CA ASN A 22 7.69 -0.47 0.06
C ASN A 22 7.43 -1.97 -0.17
N ALA A 23 6.15 -2.37 -0.24
CA ALA A 23 5.78 -3.75 -0.54
C ALA A 23 6.15 -4.15 -1.97
N ILE A 24 5.95 -3.26 -2.95
CA ILE A 24 6.39 -3.46 -4.34
C ILE A 24 7.91 -3.61 -4.40
N ASP A 25 8.66 -2.70 -3.77
CA ASP A 25 10.12 -2.71 -3.80
C ASP A 25 10.70 -3.99 -3.17
N ASN A 26 10.11 -4.44 -2.05
CA ASN A 26 10.49 -5.69 -1.41
C ASN A 26 10.21 -6.92 -2.29
N ILE A 27 9.09 -6.94 -3.02
CA ILE A 27 8.77 -8.04 -3.94
C ILE A 27 9.74 -8.06 -5.12
N ILE A 28 10.05 -6.90 -5.69
CA ILE A 28 11.02 -6.78 -6.80
C ILE A 28 12.40 -7.25 -6.34
N ALA A 29 12.84 -6.84 -5.15
CA ALA A 29 14.10 -7.29 -4.57
C ALA A 29 14.11 -8.82 -4.40
N LEU A 30 13.04 -9.39 -3.83
CA LEU A 30 12.94 -10.83 -3.61
C LEU A 30 12.93 -11.62 -4.93
N GLU A 31 12.24 -11.12 -5.96
CA GLU A 31 12.20 -11.73 -7.29
C GLU A 31 13.57 -11.69 -7.96
N ARG A 32 14.31 -10.58 -7.79
CA ARG A 32 15.69 -10.46 -8.27
C ARG A 32 16.62 -11.45 -7.57
N TYR A 33 16.54 -11.58 -6.25
CA TYR A 33 17.30 -12.59 -5.49
C TYR A 33 16.98 -14.01 -5.94
N ALA A 34 15.71 -14.34 -6.19
CA ALA A 34 15.31 -15.66 -6.68
C ALA A 34 15.92 -15.97 -8.06
N ARG A 35 15.92 -15.01 -8.99
CA ARG A 35 16.55 -15.17 -10.31
C ARG A 35 18.06 -15.28 -10.23
N GLU A 36 18.72 -14.48 -9.41
CA GLU A 36 20.18 -14.52 -9.23
C GLU A 36 20.63 -15.85 -8.59
N ALA A 37 19.88 -16.35 -7.61
CA ALA A 37 20.10 -17.67 -7.01
C ALA A 37 19.92 -18.82 -8.03
N GLN A 38 18.90 -18.77 -8.88
CA GLN A 38 18.69 -19.77 -9.95
C GLN A 38 19.77 -19.71 -11.04
N ALA A 39 20.35 -18.54 -11.28
CA ALA A 39 21.45 -18.36 -12.23
C ALA A 39 22.81 -18.84 -11.68
N GLY A 40 22.87 -19.36 -10.45
CA GLY A 40 24.10 -19.84 -9.81
C GLY A 40 25.05 -18.73 -9.35
N VAL A 41 24.62 -17.46 -9.40
CA VAL A 41 25.36 -16.31 -8.90
C VAL A 41 24.91 -16.06 -7.47
N LEU A 42 25.60 -16.69 -6.51
CA LEU A 42 25.34 -16.45 -5.10
C LEU A 42 25.89 -15.06 -4.72
N PRO A 43 25.07 -14.14 -4.18
CA PRO A 43 25.56 -12.86 -3.70
C PRO A 43 26.54 -13.08 -2.54
N GLU A 44 27.72 -12.47 -2.61
CA GLU A 44 28.70 -12.46 -1.52
C GLU A 44 28.04 -11.91 -0.24
N GLY A 45 27.79 -12.79 0.74
CA GLY A 45 27.23 -12.43 2.05
C GLY A 45 25.70 -12.43 2.15
N GLY A 46 24.97 -12.90 1.13
CA GLY A 46 23.50 -12.97 1.17
C GLY A 46 22.96 -14.23 1.88
N ILE A 47 21.93 -14.08 2.69
CA ILE A 47 21.13 -15.20 3.22
C ILE A 47 20.44 -15.86 2.03
N VAL A 48 20.86 -17.07 1.67
CA VAL A 48 20.18 -17.89 0.67
C VAL A 48 18.90 -18.41 1.32
N LEU A 49 17.77 -17.75 1.03
CA LEU A 49 16.46 -18.26 1.40
C LEU A 49 16.21 -19.56 0.63
N SER A 50 15.79 -20.62 1.31
CA SER A 50 15.38 -21.85 0.63
C SER A 50 14.21 -21.57 -0.32
N GLU A 51 14.02 -22.38 -1.37
CA GLU A 51 12.88 -22.20 -2.30
C GLU A 51 11.54 -22.10 -1.56
N GLN A 52 11.37 -22.86 -0.47
CA GLN A 52 10.19 -22.80 0.39
C GLN A 52 10.06 -21.46 1.13
N GLN A 53 11.16 -20.88 1.61
CA GLN A 53 11.17 -19.57 2.26
C GLN A 53 10.87 -18.44 1.27
N THR A 54 11.40 -18.52 0.05
CA THR A 54 11.14 -17.55 -1.03
C THR A 54 9.66 -17.54 -1.42
N VAL A 55 9.03 -18.72 -1.52
CA VAL A 55 7.59 -18.85 -1.81
C VAL A 55 6.73 -18.30 -0.67
N GLU A 56 7.10 -18.54 0.59
CA GLU A 56 6.36 -18.01 1.74
C GLU A 56 6.47 -16.48 1.84
N GLU A 57 7.65 -15.91 1.56
CA GLU A 57 7.86 -14.45 1.52
C GLU A 57 7.14 -13.79 0.34
N LEU A 58 7.10 -14.41 -0.84
CA LEU A 58 6.25 -13.97 -1.96
C LEU A 58 4.76 -13.98 -1.60
N ARG A 59 4.30 -15.04 -0.92
CA ARG A 59 2.91 -15.16 -0.47
C ARG A 59 2.56 -14.07 0.53
N ARG A 60 3.46 -13.80 1.49
CA ARG A 60 3.33 -12.70 2.46
C ARG A 60 3.34 -11.33 1.78
N GLY A 61 4.25 -11.11 0.83
CA GLY A 61 4.29 -9.89 0.02
C GLY A 61 2.98 -9.64 -0.73
N GLY A 62 2.42 -10.68 -1.35
CA GLY A 62 1.11 -10.62 -2.01
C GLY A 62 -0.03 -10.27 -1.06
N ALA A 63 -0.06 -10.85 0.15
CA ALA A 63 -1.03 -10.51 1.18
C ALA A 63 -0.88 -9.04 1.65
N ILE A 64 0.35 -8.56 1.86
CA ILE A 64 0.65 -7.18 2.23
C ILE A 64 0.18 -6.20 1.14
N LEU A 65 0.37 -6.54 -0.14
CA LEU A 65 -0.14 -5.74 -1.27
C LEU A 65 -1.67 -5.65 -1.28
N GLN A 66 -2.37 -6.74 -0.96
CA GLN A 66 -3.83 -6.71 -0.89
C GLN A 66 -4.33 -5.83 0.27
N VAL A 67 -3.71 -5.95 1.44
CA VAL A 67 -4.06 -5.17 2.63
C VAL A 67 -3.76 -3.68 2.41
N THR A 68 -2.60 -3.34 1.86
CA THR A 68 -2.24 -1.94 1.55
C THR A 68 -3.16 -1.34 0.47
N ARG A 69 -3.55 -2.12 -0.53
CA ARG A 69 -4.58 -1.71 -1.51
C ARG A 69 -5.93 -1.45 -0.83
N ALA A 70 -6.35 -2.28 0.11
CA ALA A 70 -7.58 -2.05 0.86
C ALA A 70 -7.53 -0.77 1.69
N PHE A 71 -6.40 -0.47 2.34
CA PHE A 71 -6.19 0.78 3.07
C PHE A 71 -6.25 2.01 2.15
N LEU A 72 -5.67 1.94 0.95
CA LEU A 72 -5.74 3.00 -0.04
C LEU A 72 -7.18 3.27 -0.50
N VAL A 73 -7.94 2.22 -0.81
CA VAL A 73 -9.35 2.34 -1.21
C VAL A 73 -10.18 2.93 -0.07
N PHE A 74 -9.98 2.46 1.16
CA PHE A 74 -10.67 2.98 2.33
C PHE A 74 -10.36 4.47 2.57
N GLY A 75 -9.07 4.84 2.50
CA GLY A 75 -8.62 6.22 2.62
C GLY A 75 -9.26 7.11 1.54
N PHE A 76 -9.28 6.64 0.29
CA PHE A 76 -9.88 7.34 -0.84
C PHE A 76 -11.37 7.59 -0.65
N VAL A 77 -12.14 6.55 -0.30
CA VAL A 77 -13.59 6.68 -0.08
C VAL A 77 -13.88 7.64 1.06
N THR A 78 -13.14 7.53 2.17
CA THR A 78 -13.29 8.41 3.33
C THR A 78 -12.98 9.87 2.97
N PHE A 79 -11.93 10.09 2.19
CA PHE A 79 -11.52 11.41 1.72
C PHE A 79 -12.57 12.03 0.78
N ILE A 80 -13.01 11.30 -0.25
CA ILE A 80 -14.04 11.77 -1.19
C ILE A 80 -15.35 12.06 -0.46
N TYR A 81 -15.78 11.19 0.46
CA TYR A 81 -16.98 11.42 1.25
C TYR A 81 -16.89 12.73 2.04
N SER A 82 -15.73 13.03 2.62
CA SER A 82 -15.51 14.27 3.37
C SER A 82 -15.62 15.52 2.47
N ILE A 83 -15.12 15.45 1.23
CA ILE A 83 -15.21 16.55 0.25
C ILE A 83 -16.65 16.75 -0.24
N VAL A 84 -17.34 15.66 -0.59
CA VAL A 84 -18.72 15.73 -1.09
C VAL A 84 -19.67 16.31 -0.04
N ASP A 85 -19.49 15.98 1.24
CA ASP A 85 -20.27 16.57 2.32
C ASP A 85 -20.01 18.08 2.48
N GLU A 86 -18.78 18.56 2.21
CA GLU A 86 -18.48 20.00 2.14
C GLU A 86 -19.12 20.68 0.93
N MET A 87 -19.01 20.10 -0.26
CA MET A 87 -19.59 20.67 -1.48
C MET A 87 -21.12 20.80 -1.40
N LYS A 88 -21.80 19.80 -0.83
CA LYS A 88 -23.26 19.84 -0.63
C LYS A 88 -23.67 21.04 0.23
N LYS A 89 -22.91 21.34 1.30
CA LYS A 89 -23.20 22.48 2.18
C LYS A 89 -22.97 23.83 1.50
N ILE A 90 -21.92 23.96 0.68
CA ILE A 90 -21.66 25.17 -0.11
C ILE A 90 -22.84 25.44 -1.05
N LYS A 91 -23.35 24.39 -1.74
CA LYS A 91 -24.56 24.51 -2.56
C LYS A 91 -25.78 24.95 -1.76
N THR A 92 -26.05 24.38 -0.59
CA THR A 92 -27.22 24.74 0.24
C THR A 92 -27.13 26.18 0.79
N LYS A 93 -25.92 26.69 1.04
CA LYS A 93 -25.70 28.08 1.49
C LYS A 93 -25.79 29.11 0.37
N LEU A 94 -25.49 28.74 -0.87
CA LEU A 94 -25.60 29.62 -2.06
C LEU A 94 -27.03 29.67 -2.63
N LEU A 95 -27.87 28.68 -2.30
CA LEU A 95 -29.27 28.58 -2.73
C LEU A 95 -30.27 29.14 -1.70
N ARG A 96 -29.79 29.74 -0.60
CA ARG A 96 -30.57 30.42 0.43
C ARG A 96 -30.11 31.87 0.51
#